data_AF-A0A352V3T8-F1
#
_entry.id   AF-A0A352V3T8-F1
#
_cell.length_a   1.000
_cell.length_b   1.000
_cell.length_c   1.000
_cell.angle_alpha   90.00
_cell.angle_beta   90.00
_cell.angle_gamma   90.00
#
_symmetry.space_group_name_H-M   'P 1'
#
loop_
_entity.id
_entity.type
_entity.pdbx_description
1 polymer ?
#
loop_
_entity_poly.entity_id
_entity_poly.type
_entity_poly.pdbx_seq_one_letter_code
_entity_poly.pdbx_strand_id
1 'polypeptide(L)'
;MRYTISLALATLTALPAMAEVPRVVADFAPVQGLVATVMGDLGQPDLLLDRGANAHSFQLRPSQAAGLADADLVIWVGPEMSPWLDRTLEGLGNVAQLRLLGIPGTHLQDFGASEAHDHEGQEHEGHDHAEEGHDHEGHDHAAEGHADEGHDHAAEEAGHEGHDDHAGHSHTGTDPHAWLDPANGAIWLEAIAAELGKLDPENAATYAANAAAGKTAIAALDASLATQLAPVQGKPFVVFHDAYGYFSAHYGLTVAGSVSLGDATAPGAAHLKELTEKAGAALCLFPEAGHDPKLVAQMAEAAGVKLGAPLDPEGAAVEPGAGAYLATLQGLADTLTGCLAQ
;
A
#
# COMPACT_ATOMS: atom_id res chain seq x y z
N MET A 1 48.43 52.14 -49.55
CA MET A 1 48.03 51.59 -48.23
C MET A 1 46.82 50.69 -48.44
N ARG A 2 46.98 49.36 -48.32
CA ARG A 2 45.89 48.39 -48.41
C ARG A 2 45.62 47.88 -46.99
N TYR A 3 44.44 48.19 -46.44
CA TYR A 3 44.01 47.68 -45.14
C TYR A 3 43.24 46.37 -45.36
N THR A 4 43.81 45.26 -44.92
CA THR A 4 43.12 43.97 -44.83
C THR A 4 42.42 43.88 -43.48
N ILE A 5 41.09 43.93 -43.48
CA ILE A 5 40.26 43.67 -42.30
C ILE A 5 40.12 42.15 -42.18
N SER A 6 40.81 41.55 -41.22
CA SER A 6 40.65 40.14 -40.87
C SER A 6 39.37 39.99 -40.05
N LEU A 7 38.34 39.38 -40.65
CA LEU A 7 37.11 38.99 -39.98
C LEU A 7 37.40 37.76 -39.11
N ALA A 8 37.54 37.95 -37.80
CA ALA A 8 37.68 36.85 -36.85
C ALA A 8 36.31 36.16 -36.70
N LEU A 9 36.19 34.96 -37.28
CA LEU A 9 35.02 34.12 -37.18
C LEU A 9 35.00 33.47 -35.78
N ALA A 10 34.24 34.06 -34.85
CA ALA A 10 34.00 33.47 -33.55
C ALA A 10 33.08 32.25 -33.69
N THR A 11 33.66 31.04 -33.63
CA THR A 11 32.91 29.78 -33.55
C THR A 11 32.27 29.66 -32.18
N LEU A 12 30.96 29.93 -32.11
CA LEU A 12 30.12 29.65 -30.95
C LEU A 12 30.05 28.13 -30.78
N THR A 13 30.76 27.57 -29.80
CA THR A 13 30.57 26.18 -29.39
C THR A 13 29.27 26.11 -28.61
N ALA A 14 28.19 25.65 -29.23
CA ALA A 14 26.98 25.27 -28.52
C ALA A 14 27.32 24.09 -27.62
N LEU A 15 27.34 24.32 -26.31
CA LEU A 15 27.33 23.23 -25.34
C LEU A 15 26.00 22.47 -25.55
N PRO A 16 26.00 21.12 -25.56
CA PRO A 16 24.75 20.39 -25.57
C PRO A 16 23.97 20.81 -24.33
N ALA A 17 22.77 21.36 -24.51
CA ALA A 17 21.82 21.46 -23.42
C ALA A 17 21.54 20.02 -23.00
N MET A 18 21.98 19.64 -21.79
CA MET A 18 21.47 18.43 -21.17
C MET A 18 20.01 18.76 -20.85
N ALA A 19 19.06 18.07 -21.50
CA ALA A 19 17.66 18.17 -21.12
C ALA A 19 17.53 17.90 -19.62
N GLU A 20 16.78 18.75 -18.92
CA GLU A 20 16.55 18.61 -17.50
C GLU A 20 15.58 17.43 -17.30
N VAL A 21 16.09 16.34 -16.72
CA VAL A 21 15.31 15.12 -16.48
C VAL A 21 14.20 15.43 -15.47
N PRO A 22 12.96 14.97 -15.69
CA PRO A 22 11.83 15.31 -14.82
C PRO A 22 12.09 14.90 -13.36
N ARG A 23 11.70 15.77 -12.42
CA ARG A 23 11.66 15.45 -11.00
C ARG A 23 10.43 14.60 -10.70
N VAL A 24 10.67 13.33 -10.40
CA VAL A 24 9.61 12.35 -10.13
C VAL A 24 9.58 12.00 -8.64
N VAL A 25 8.39 12.02 -8.04
CA VAL A 25 8.17 11.51 -6.68
C VAL A 25 7.35 10.23 -6.74
N ALA A 26 7.78 9.21 -6.01
CA ALA A 26 7.06 7.96 -5.82
C ALA A 26 6.62 7.79 -4.37
N ASP A 27 5.47 7.13 -4.12
CA ASP A 27 4.90 6.97 -2.78
C ASP A 27 5.76 6.08 -1.87
N PHE A 28 5.97 4.80 -2.19
CA PHE A 28 6.77 3.85 -1.40
C PHE A 28 7.73 3.01 -2.26
N ALA A 29 8.56 2.18 -1.61
CA ALA A 29 9.77 1.60 -2.21
C ALA A 29 9.54 0.74 -3.48
N PRO A 30 8.58 -0.20 -3.54
CA PRO A 30 8.20 -0.90 -4.77
C PRO A 30 7.89 0.02 -5.95
N VAL A 31 7.07 1.05 -5.74
CA VAL A 31 6.71 2.01 -6.80
C VAL A 31 7.94 2.83 -7.21
N GLN A 32 8.71 3.32 -6.23
CA GLN A 32 9.96 4.01 -6.47
C GLN A 32 10.94 3.16 -7.28
N GLY A 33 11.00 1.85 -7.01
CA GLY A 33 11.86 0.91 -7.73
C GLY A 33 11.45 0.71 -9.18
N LEU A 34 10.15 0.67 -9.47
CA LEU A 34 9.65 0.63 -10.86
C LEU A 34 10.04 1.91 -11.61
N VAL A 35 9.83 3.08 -10.98
CA VAL A 35 10.19 4.37 -11.59
C VAL A 35 11.70 4.47 -11.80
N ALA A 36 12.51 4.09 -10.81
CA ALA A 36 13.96 4.09 -10.88
C ALA A 36 14.47 3.13 -11.97
N THR A 37 13.79 2.00 -12.17
CA THR A 37 14.09 1.08 -13.28
C THR A 37 13.92 1.76 -14.63
N VAL A 38 12.82 2.50 -14.82
CA VAL A 38 12.56 3.21 -16.08
C VAL A 38 13.52 4.39 -16.28
N MET A 39 13.77 5.19 -15.23
CA MET A 39 14.68 6.33 -15.31
C MET A 39 16.12 5.91 -15.56
N GLY A 40 16.55 4.77 -15.02
CA GLY A 40 17.91 4.25 -15.20
C GLY A 40 18.98 5.26 -14.79
N ASP A 41 19.97 5.46 -15.65
CA ASP A 41 21.07 6.41 -15.39
C ASP A 41 20.71 7.88 -15.65
N LEU A 42 19.49 8.17 -16.14
CA LEU A 42 19.06 9.54 -16.45
C LEU A 42 18.71 10.32 -15.18
N GLY A 43 18.18 9.65 -14.16
CA GLY A 43 17.80 10.28 -12.90
C GLY A 43 17.35 9.27 -11.85
N GLN A 44 17.06 9.76 -10.65
CA GLN A 44 16.55 8.95 -9.55
C GLN A 44 15.27 9.60 -9.01
N PRO A 45 14.19 8.82 -8.85
CA PRO A 45 12.97 9.36 -8.26
C PRO A 45 13.11 9.53 -6.75
N ASP A 46 12.54 10.61 -6.24
CA ASP A 46 12.41 10.90 -4.82
C ASP A 46 11.40 9.92 -4.20
N LEU A 47 11.72 9.40 -3.01
CA LEU A 47 10.83 8.52 -2.24
C LEU A 47 10.05 9.35 -1.22
N LEU A 48 8.71 9.28 -1.26
CA LEU A 48 7.87 10.05 -0.36
C LEU A 48 7.83 9.43 1.04
N LEU A 49 7.58 8.12 1.14
CA LEU A 49 7.51 7.39 2.40
C LEU A 49 8.90 6.86 2.76
N ASP A 50 9.50 7.45 3.78
CA ASP A 50 10.77 6.97 4.34
C ASP A 50 10.63 5.51 4.82
N ARG A 51 11.75 4.80 4.93
CA ARG A 51 11.75 3.43 5.46
C ARG A 51 11.03 3.32 6.81
N GLY A 52 10.14 2.34 6.90
CA GLY A 52 9.37 2.05 8.11
C GLY A 52 8.17 2.97 8.34
N ALA A 53 7.86 3.88 7.41
CA ALA A 53 6.56 4.55 7.37
C ALA A 53 5.48 3.56 6.89
N ASN A 54 4.24 3.74 7.37
CA ASN A 54 3.08 2.97 6.94
C ASN A 54 2.35 3.75 5.82
N ALA A 55 2.07 3.10 4.69
CA ALA A 55 1.47 3.75 3.54
C ALA A 55 0.00 4.18 3.76
N HIS A 56 -0.75 3.45 4.58
CA HIS A 56 -2.16 3.75 4.89
C HIS A 56 -2.33 4.95 5.84
N SER A 57 -1.39 5.14 6.76
CA SER A 57 -1.41 6.24 7.72
C SER A 57 -0.07 6.99 7.75
N PHE A 58 -0.01 8.11 7.04
CA PHE A 58 1.20 8.94 6.99
C PHE A 58 0.91 10.42 7.25
N GLN A 59 1.81 11.06 8.00
CA GLN A 59 1.79 12.50 8.23
C GLN A 59 2.94 13.16 7.47
N LEU A 60 2.61 13.97 6.46
CA LEU A 60 3.60 14.68 5.67
C LEU A 60 4.42 15.68 6.50
N ARG A 61 5.74 15.62 6.34
CA ARG A 61 6.65 16.67 6.82
C ARG A 61 6.63 17.87 5.87
N PRO A 62 6.91 19.10 6.33
CA PRO A 62 6.99 20.27 5.47
C PRO A 62 7.92 20.12 4.26
N SER A 63 9.04 19.42 4.43
CA SER A 63 9.98 19.14 3.33
C SER A 63 9.42 18.20 2.27
N GLN A 64 8.61 17.21 2.67
CA GLN A 64 7.92 16.31 1.74
C GLN A 64 6.81 17.03 0.99
N ALA A 65 6.05 17.88 1.67
CA ALA A 65 5.04 18.71 1.03
C ALA A 65 5.67 19.66 -0.02
N ALA A 66 6.81 20.27 0.30
CA ALA A 66 7.57 21.07 -0.68
C ALA A 66 8.08 20.21 -1.85
N GLY A 67 8.60 19.00 -1.57
CA GLY A 67 9.02 18.06 -2.60
C GLY A 67 7.89 17.67 -3.56
N LEU A 68 6.68 17.45 -3.04
CA LEU A 68 5.48 17.19 -3.86
C LEU A 68 5.07 18.40 -4.70
N ALA A 69 5.17 19.62 -4.15
CA ALA A 69 4.83 20.84 -4.85
C ALA A 69 5.81 21.18 -6.00
N ASP A 70 7.08 20.79 -5.85
CA ASP A 70 8.14 21.01 -6.84
C ASP A 70 8.30 19.85 -7.84
N ALA A 71 7.48 18.79 -7.73
CA ALA A 71 7.58 17.61 -8.60
C ALA A 71 6.98 17.89 -9.99
N ASP A 72 7.65 17.42 -11.03
CA ASP A 72 7.09 17.42 -12.40
C ASP A 72 6.05 16.30 -12.56
N LEU A 73 6.21 15.19 -11.82
CA LEU A 73 5.32 14.04 -11.86
C LEU A 73 5.30 13.31 -10.51
N VAL A 74 4.10 13.00 -10.02
CA VAL A 74 3.90 12.10 -8.88
C VAL A 74 3.34 10.77 -9.37
N ILE A 75 4.04 9.67 -9.09
CA ILE A 75 3.65 8.31 -9.47
C ILE A 75 3.33 7.54 -8.20
N TRP A 76 2.10 7.08 -8.07
CA TRP A 76 1.59 6.51 -6.82
C TRP A 76 0.48 5.52 -7.09
N VAL A 77 0.21 4.62 -6.15
CA VAL A 77 -0.76 3.53 -6.34
C VAL A 77 -2.14 4.07 -6.68
N GLY A 78 -2.65 5.00 -5.88
CA GLY A 78 -3.95 5.62 -6.07
C GLY A 78 -4.61 5.97 -4.73
N PRO A 79 -5.78 6.65 -4.77
CA PRO A 79 -6.53 7.02 -3.58
C PRO A 79 -6.96 5.82 -2.73
N GLU A 80 -7.08 4.62 -3.32
CA GLU A 80 -7.41 3.38 -2.63
C GLU A 80 -6.33 2.97 -1.63
N MET A 81 -5.07 3.29 -1.92
CA MET A 81 -3.94 3.06 -1.02
C MET A 81 -3.72 4.25 -0.07
N SER A 82 -3.61 5.44 -0.66
CA SER A 82 -3.18 6.65 0.05
C SER A 82 -4.22 7.77 -0.09
N PRO A 83 -5.41 7.67 0.55
CA PRO A 83 -6.43 8.73 0.49
C PRO A 83 -5.92 10.09 0.99
N TRP A 84 -4.96 10.07 1.92
CA TRP A 84 -4.30 11.26 2.44
C TRP A 84 -3.44 11.97 1.37
N LEU A 85 -2.83 11.20 0.46
CA LEU A 85 -2.02 11.74 -0.63
C LEU A 85 -2.93 12.35 -1.69
N ASP A 86 -4.08 11.72 -1.99
CA ASP A 86 -5.08 12.28 -2.90
C ASP A 86 -5.52 13.68 -2.47
N ARG A 87 -5.94 13.83 -1.21
CA ARG A 87 -6.32 15.14 -0.63
C ARG A 87 -5.17 16.15 -0.66
N THR A 88 -3.94 15.69 -0.45
CA THR A 88 -2.75 16.55 -0.50
C THR A 88 -2.52 17.07 -1.92
N LEU A 89 -2.54 16.18 -2.92
CA LEU A 89 -2.33 16.53 -4.32
C LEU A 89 -3.43 17.46 -4.83
N GLU A 90 -4.69 17.23 -4.46
CA GLU A 90 -5.80 18.14 -4.73
C GLU A 90 -5.54 19.55 -4.16
N GLY A 91 -5.02 19.64 -2.94
CA GLY A 91 -4.70 20.92 -2.29
C GLY A 91 -3.50 21.65 -2.90
N LEU A 92 -2.50 20.91 -3.41
CA LEU A 92 -1.34 21.47 -4.11
C LEU A 92 -1.69 22.00 -5.52
N GLY A 93 -2.75 21.48 -6.14
CA GLY A 93 -3.22 21.87 -7.46
C GLY A 93 -2.78 20.93 -8.58
N ASN A 94 -2.49 21.47 -9.77
CA ASN A 94 -2.23 20.69 -11.00
C ASN A 94 -0.81 20.08 -11.06
N VAL A 95 -0.38 19.34 -10.03
CA VAL A 95 0.80 18.48 -10.17
C VAL A 95 0.43 17.32 -11.08
N ALA A 96 1.24 17.02 -12.10
CA ALA A 96 0.97 15.89 -12.97
C ALA A 96 1.04 14.59 -12.14
N GLN A 97 0.09 13.69 -12.36
CA GLN A 97 -0.03 12.47 -11.57
C GLN A 97 -0.27 11.26 -12.47
N LEU A 98 0.41 10.16 -12.15
CA LEU A 98 0.16 8.85 -12.72
C LEU A 98 -0.32 7.92 -11.60
N ARG A 99 -1.63 7.61 -11.60
CA ARG A 99 -2.27 6.71 -10.65
C ARG A 99 -2.17 5.28 -11.17
N LEU A 100 -1.44 4.41 -10.48
CA LEU A 100 -1.10 3.09 -11.01
C LEU A 100 -2.31 2.15 -11.14
N LEU A 101 -3.23 2.17 -10.17
CA LEU A 101 -4.48 1.40 -10.24
C LEU A 101 -5.40 1.86 -11.39
N GLY A 102 -5.27 3.12 -11.81
CA GLY A 102 -6.05 3.68 -12.91
C GLY A 102 -5.47 3.38 -14.30
N ILE A 103 -4.34 2.68 -14.41
CA ILE A 103 -3.71 2.37 -15.69
C ILE A 103 -4.55 1.30 -16.43
N PRO A 104 -4.97 1.54 -17.68
CA PRO A 104 -5.69 0.55 -18.45
C PRO A 104 -4.89 -0.75 -18.60
N GLY A 105 -5.54 -1.86 -18.26
CA GLY A 105 -4.94 -3.20 -18.30
C GLY A 105 -4.39 -3.69 -16.97
N THR A 106 -4.24 -2.82 -15.95
CA THR A 106 -3.93 -3.24 -14.58
C THR A 106 -4.96 -4.25 -14.11
N HIS A 107 -4.48 -5.39 -13.62
CA HIS A 107 -5.28 -6.40 -12.96
C HIS A 107 -5.71 -5.86 -11.61
N LEU A 108 -7.03 -5.82 -11.40
CA LEU A 108 -7.65 -5.37 -10.17
C LEU A 108 -8.43 -6.53 -9.56
N GLN A 109 -8.45 -6.58 -8.22
CA GLN A 109 -9.28 -7.46 -7.44
C GLN A 109 -9.95 -6.67 -6.31
N ASP A 110 -11.08 -7.16 -5.84
CA ASP A 110 -11.69 -6.65 -4.62
C ASP A 110 -11.22 -7.48 -3.42
N PHE A 111 -11.24 -6.88 -2.23
CA PHE A 111 -10.97 -7.63 -1.00
C PHE A 111 -11.89 -8.85 -0.87
N GLY A 112 -11.36 -9.99 -0.41
CA GLY A 112 -12.12 -11.22 -0.20
C GLY A 112 -12.62 -11.93 -1.48
N ALA A 113 -12.27 -11.46 -2.68
CA ALA A 113 -12.69 -12.11 -3.93
C ALA A 113 -12.13 -13.54 -4.10
N SER A 114 -11.05 -13.89 -3.41
CA SER A 114 -10.47 -15.24 -3.38
C SER A 114 -11.26 -16.23 -2.53
N GLU A 115 -12.17 -15.77 -1.66
CA GLU A 115 -13.00 -16.61 -0.76
C GLU A 115 -14.39 -16.94 -1.36
N ALA A 116 -14.77 -16.36 -2.50
CA ALA A 116 -16.13 -16.41 -3.04
C ALA A 116 -16.50 -17.70 -3.83
N HIS A 117 -15.95 -18.84 -3.45
CA HIS A 117 -16.31 -20.14 -4.02
C HIS A 117 -16.53 -21.20 -2.92
N ASP A 118 -17.57 -21.02 -2.08
CA ASP A 118 -18.41 -22.11 -1.56
C ASP A 118 -19.46 -21.58 -0.55
N HIS A 119 -20.51 -20.93 -1.03
CA HIS A 119 -21.77 -20.84 -0.29
C HIS A 119 -22.96 -21.04 -1.22
N GLU A 120 -23.25 -22.31 -1.52
CA GLU A 120 -24.60 -22.69 -1.91
C GLU A 120 -25.57 -22.45 -0.75
N GLY A 121 -26.56 -21.59 -0.99
CA GLY A 121 -27.88 -21.67 -0.37
C GLY A 121 -28.04 -21.15 1.06
N GLN A 122 -28.62 -19.96 1.20
CA GLN A 122 -29.93 -19.82 1.86
C GLN A 122 -30.47 -18.40 1.70
N GLU A 123 -31.60 -18.31 0.98
CA GLU A 123 -32.51 -17.18 0.98
C GLU A 123 -33.06 -17.01 2.40
N HIS A 124 -32.87 -15.84 3.00
CA HIS A 124 -33.60 -15.46 4.21
C HIS A 124 -34.52 -14.29 3.90
N GLU A 125 -35.79 -14.65 3.83
CA GLU A 125 -36.95 -13.78 3.79
C GLU A 125 -36.97 -12.78 4.96
N GLY A 126 -37.50 -11.59 4.67
CA GLY A 126 -37.57 -10.48 5.60
C GLY A 126 -38.50 -10.73 6.79
N HIS A 127 -38.14 -10.14 7.92
CA HIS A 127 -39.03 -9.97 9.05
C HIS A 127 -39.02 -8.51 9.54
N ASP A 128 -40.10 -7.81 9.21
CA ASP A 128 -40.58 -6.61 9.89
C ASP A 128 -40.82 -6.91 11.37
N HIS A 129 -40.38 -6.02 12.27
CA HIS A 129 -40.97 -5.93 13.60
C HIS A 129 -41.17 -4.48 14.03
N ALA A 130 -42.44 -4.21 14.30
CA ALA A 130 -43.02 -2.97 14.79
C ALA A 130 -42.79 -2.76 16.28
N GLU A 131 -42.79 -1.48 16.65
CA GLU A 131 -43.08 -0.86 17.95
C GLU A 131 -44.02 -1.67 18.85
N GLU A 132 -43.72 -1.79 20.15
CA GLU A 132 -44.66 -1.56 21.25
C GLU A 132 -43.87 -1.27 22.56
N GLY A 133 -44.30 -0.24 23.29
CA GLY A 133 -43.68 0.25 24.51
C GLY A 133 -44.19 -0.40 25.78
N HIS A 134 -43.48 -0.18 26.89
CA HIS A 134 -44.01 -0.37 28.23
C HIS A 134 -43.44 0.65 29.23
N ASP A 135 -44.37 1.40 29.82
CA ASP A 135 -44.27 2.16 31.08
C ASP A 135 -43.75 1.30 32.23
N HIS A 136 -43.04 1.92 33.19
CA HIS A 136 -43.28 1.69 34.61
C HIS A 136 -42.85 2.89 35.47
N GLU A 137 -43.81 3.36 36.26
CA GLU A 137 -43.72 4.40 37.29
C GLU A 137 -42.94 3.96 38.54
N GLY A 138 -42.20 4.91 39.12
CA GLY A 138 -42.36 5.37 40.50
C GLY A 138 -41.90 4.49 41.66
N HIS A 139 -40.80 4.87 42.33
CA HIS A 139 -40.68 4.80 43.78
C HIS A 139 -39.72 5.86 44.35
N ASP A 140 -40.27 6.66 45.28
CA ASP A 140 -39.62 7.67 46.14
C ASP A 140 -38.51 7.08 47.03
N HIS A 141 -37.49 7.89 47.36
CA HIS A 141 -37.01 8.06 48.74
C HIS A 141 -36.24 9.38 48.93
N ALA A 142 -36.33 9.87 50.17
CA ALA A 142 -36.18 11.25 50.58
C ALA A 142 -34.76 11.69 51.02
N ALA A 143 -34.61 13.01 50.97
CA ALA A 143 -33.60 13.96 51.45
C ALA A 143 -32.73 13.64 52.69
N GLU A 144 -31.44 14.01 52.59
CA GLU A 144 -30.55 14.70 53.56
C GLU A 144 -29.44 15.33 52.65
N GLY A 145 -29.16 16.64 52.54
CA GLY A 145 -28.63 17.58 53.54
C GLY A 145 -27.17 17.96 53.17
N HIS A 146 -26.85 19.27 53.07
CA HIS A 146 -25.55 19.98 52.83
C HIS A 146 -25.44 20.66 51.43
N ALA A 147 -25.65 21.98 51.24
CA ALA A 147 -25.02 23.21 51.77
C ALA A 147 -23.76 23.67 50.98
N ASP A 148 -23.96 24.77 50.24
CA ASP A 148 -23.06 25.87 49.83
C ASP A 148 -21.66 25.57 49.24
N GLU A 149 -21.41 25.99 48.00
CA GLU A 149 -20.67 27.23 47.69
C GLU A 149 -20.63 27.43 46.16
N GLY A 150 -20.92 28.66 45.73
CA GLY A 150 -21.13 29.01 44.34
C GLY A 150 -19.87 29.11 43.50
N HIS A 151 -20.04 29.01 42.19
CA HIS A 151 -19.26 29.77 41.22
C HIS A 151 -20.09 29.98 39.95
N ASP A 152 -20.51 31.23 39.76
CA ASP A 152 -20.88 31.78 38.46
C ASP A 152 -19.65 31.76 37.56
N HIS A 153 -19.72 31.07 36.41
CA HIS A 153 -19.03 31.52 35.21
C HIS A 153 -19.87 31.27 33.96
N ALA A 154 -20.34 32.40 33.46
CA ALA A 154 -20.76 32.77 32.12
C ALA A 154 -20.54 31.74 30.98
N ALA A 155 -21.59 31.66 30.18
CA ALA A 155 -21.68 31.09 28.85
C ALA A 155 -20.43 31.32 27.99
N GLU A 156 -19.86 30.23 27.50
CA GLU A 156 -19.28 30.17 26.17
C GLU A 156 -19.94 29.03 25.41
N GLU A 157 -20.45 29.38 24.22
CA GLU A 157 -21.04 28.52 23.22
C GLU A 157 -20.07 27.38 22.88
N ALA A 158 -20.37 26.17 23.35
CA ALA A 158 -19.70 24.96 22.89
C ALA A 158 -20.16 24.67 21.45
N GLY A 159 -19.33 25.08 20.49
CA GLY A 159 -19.38 24.53 19.15
C GLY A 159 -19.20 23.02 19.23
N HIS A 160 -20.27 22.30 18.87
CA HIS A 160 -20.20 20.88 18.55
C HIS A 160 -19.36 20.72 17.28
N GLU A 161 -18.05 20.64 17.42
CA GLU A 161 -17.20 20.09 16.37
C GLU A 161 -17.25 18.57 16.43
N GLY A 162 -17.46 18.00 15.25
CA GLY A 162 -17.85 16.62 15.02
C GLY A 162 -16.96 15.63 15.76
N HIS A 163 -17.63 14.66 16.39
CA HIS A 163 -17.00 13.38 16.64
C HIS A 163 -16.62 12.81 15.27
N ASP A 164 -15.33 12.89 14.94
CA ASP A 164 -14.73 12.04 13.92
C ASP A 164 -14.96 10.61 14.39
N ASP A 165 -16.00 9.99 13.84
CA ASP A 165 -16.18 8.56 13.88
C ASP A 165 -14.90 7.95 13.30
N HIS A 166 -14.13 7.32 14.19
CA HIS A 166 -13.06 6.40 13.82
C HIS A 166 -13.69 5.24 13.06
N ALA A 167 -13.99 5.46 11.78
CA ALA A 167 -14.36 4.44 10.84
C ALA A 167 -13.13 3.56 10.63
N GLY A 168 -13.08 2.46 11.40
CA GLY A 168 -12.23 1.34 11.08
C GLY A 168 -12.42 1.00 9.61
N HIS A 169 -11.32 0.93 8.87
CA HIS A 169 -11.31 0.66 7.44
C HIS A 169 -11.85 -0.76 7.21
N SER A 170 -13.16 -0.89 7.04
CA SER A 170 -13.76 -2.14 6.57
C SER A 170 -13.30 -2.37 5.13
N HIS A 171 -12.72 -3.54 4.87
CA HIS A 171 -12.20 -3.97 3.56
C HIS A 171 -13.34 -4.17 2.55
N THR A 172 -13.85 -3.07 2.01
CA THR A 172 -14.85 -3.05 0.94
C THR A 172 -14.31 -2.26 -0.23
N GLY A 173 -14.37 -2.83 -1.44
CA GLY A 173 -13.86 -2.20 -2.66
C GLY A 173 -12.57 -2.84 -3.16
N THR A 174 -11.92 -2.14 -4.09
CA THR A 174 -10.72 -2.61 -4.78
C THR A 174 -9.54 -2.70 -3.82
N ASP A 175 -8.93 -3.87 -3.75
CA ASP A 175 -7.71 -4.12 -3.01
C ASP A 175 -6.57 -3.28 -3.64
N PRO A 176 -5.95 -2.35 -2.89
CA PRO A 176 -4.91 -1.48 -3.40
C PRO A 176 -3.55 -2.17 -3.59
N HIS A 177 -3.37 -3.40 -3.10
CA HIS A 177 -2.07 -4.08 -3.04
C HIS A 177 -1.59 -4.68 -4.38
N ALA A 178 -2.02 -4.07 -5.49
CA ALA A 178 -1.86 -4.55 -6.85
C ALA A 178 -0.40 -4.67 -7.33
N TRP A 179 0.55 -3.99 -6.66
CA TRP A 179 1.97 -4.07 -7.01
C TRP A 179 2.56 -5.45 -6.73
N LEU A 180 1.90 -6.24 -5.89
CA LEU A 180 2.28 -7.59 -5.55
C LEU A 180 1.97 -8.61 -6.66
N ASP A 181 1.23 -8.22 -7.71
CA ASP A 181 1.14 -8.97 -8.96
C ASP A 181 2.29 -8.55 -9.90
N PRO A 182 3.24 -9.44 -10.25
CA PRO A 182 4.30 -9.16 -11.21
C PRO A 182 3.78 -8.70 -12.58
N ALA A 183 2.59 -9.16 -13.01
CA ALA A 183 1.98 -8.73 -14.27
C ALA A 183 1.62 -7.24 -14.24
N ASN A 184 1.14 -6.74 -13.10
CA ASN A 184 0.90 -5.31 -12.90
C ASN A 184 2.19 -4.49 -12.95
N GLY A 185 3.26 -4.97 -12.31
CA GLY A 185 4.58 -4.33 -12.41
C GLY A 185 5.04 -4.16 -13.86
N ALA A 186 4.81 -5.17 -14.70
CA ALA A 186 5.16 -5.12 -16.13
C ALA A 186 4.31 -4.11 -16.92
N ILE A 187 3.01 -4.00 -16.62
CA ILE A 187 2.09 -3.01 -17.23
C ILE A 187 2.51 -1.60 -16.83
N TRP A 188 2.84 -1.40 -15.55
CA TRP A 188 3.20 -0.10 -15.02
C TRP A 188 4.53 0.42 -15.55
N LEU A 189 5.53 -0.45 -15.77
CA LEU A 189 6.79 -0.03 -16.43
C LEU A 189 6.54 0.63 -17.80
N GLU A 190 5.60 0.11 -18.59
CA GLU A 190 5.27 0.68 -19.90
C GLU A 190 4.57 2.03 -19.76
N ALA A 191 3.62 2.14 -18.84
CA ALA A 191 2.90 3.38 -18.58
C ALA A 191 3.83 4.48 -18.04
N ILE A 192 4.74 4.13 -17.11
CA ILE A 192 5.75 5.04 -16.57
C ILE A 192 6.67 5.53 -17.70
N ALA A 193 7.18 4.64 -18.55
CA ALA A 193 8.01 5.03 -19.68
C ALA A 193 7.28 5.92 -20.69
N ALA A 194 5.99 5.63 -20.95
CA ALA A 194 5.17 6.46 -21.82
C ALA A 194 4.93 7.85 -21.24
N GLU A 195 4.71 7.97 -19.92
CA GLU A 195 4.49 9.26 -19.27
C GLU A 195 5.78 10.09 -19.21
N LEU A 196 6.89 9.48 -18.80
CA LEU A 196 8.21 10.13 -18.80
C LEU A 196 8.63 10.54 -20.22
N GLY A 197 8.34 9.73 -21.23
CA GLY A 197 8.61 10.09 -22.63
C GLY A 197 7.78 11.26 -23.16
N LYS A 198 6.63 11.59 -22.55
CA LYS A 198 5.88 12.81 -22.88
C LYS A 198 6.52 14.05 -22.24
N LEU A 199 7.00 13.92 -21.01
CA LEU A 199 7.64 15.00 -20.26
C LEU A 199 9.07 15.29 -20.74
N ASP A 200 9.77 14.25 -21.20
CA ASP A 200 11.14 14.31 -21.69
C ASP A 200 11.29 13.51 -23.02
N PRO A 201 10.86 14.13 -24.15
CA PRO A 201 10.87 13.47 -25.46
C PRO A 201 12.27 13.11 -25.99
N GLU A 202 13.31 13.81 -25.52
CA GLU A 202 14.69 13.54 -25.95
C GLU A 202 15.20 12.20 -25.42
N ASN A 203 14.76 11.80 -24.22
CA ASN A 203 15.11 10.52 -23.61
C ASN A 203 14.04 9.43 -23.72
N ALA A 204 12.92 9.68 -24.41
CA ALA A 204 11.80 8.74 -24.55
C ALA A 204 12.23 7.33 -25.00
N ALA A 205 13.19 7.24 -25.93
CA ALA A 205 13.72 5.95 -26.39
C ALA A 205 14.47 5.18 -25.29
N THR A 206 15.19 5.89 -24.42
CA THR A 206 15.89 5.31 -23.27
C THR A 206 14.89 4.80 -22.23
N TYR A 207 13.87 5.59 -21.87
CA TYR A 207 12.81 5.13 -20.96
C TYR A 207 12.10 3.87 -21.47
N ALA A 208 11.77 3.82 -22.76
CA ALA A 208 11.15 2.65 -23.38
C ALA A 208 12.07 1.41 -23.37
N ALA A 209 13.36 1.58 -23.64
CA ALA A 209 14.34 0.49 -23.59
C ALA A 209 14.52 -0.03 -22.16
N ASN A 210 14.58 0.86 -21.17
CA ASN A 210 14.69 0.52 -19.76
C ASN A 210 13.45 -0.23 -19.26
N ALA A 211 12.24 0.23 -19.63
CA ALA A 211 11.00 -0.48 -19.30
C ALA A 211 10.98 -1.89 -19.91
N ALA A 212 11.38 -2.06 -21.17
CA ALA A 212 11.46 -3.39 -21.80
C ALA A 212 12.45 -4.33 -21.09
N ALA A 213 13.60 -3.81 -20.66
CA ALA A 213 14.56 -4.57 -19.84
C ALA A 213 13.98 -4.93 -18.47
N GLY A 214 13.32 -3.99 -17.79
CA GLY A 214 12.64 -4.21 -16.51
C GLY A 214 11.55 -5.29 -16.61
N LYS A 215 10.72 -5.26 -17.66
CA LYS A 215 9.71 -6.31 -17.92
C LYS A 215 10.35 -7.70 -18.06
N THR A 216 11.49 -7.77 -18.75
CA THR A 216 12.23 -9.04 -18.89
C THR A 216 12.74 -9.52 -17.54
N ALA A 217 13.24 -8.62 -16.69
CA ALA A 217 13.68 -8.95 -15.34
C ALA A 217 12.52 -9.41 -14.43
N ILE A 218 11.38 -8.73 -14.49
CA ILE A 218 10.16 -9.14 -13.77
C ILE A 218 9.71 -10.54 -14.20
N ALA A 219 9.64 -10.82 -15.51
CA ALA A 219 9.25 -12.14 -16.01
C ALA A 219 10.23 -13.26 -15.59
N ALA A 220 11.53 -12.94 -15.55
CA ALA A 220 12.54 -13.90 -15.09
C ALA A 220 12.42 -14.18 -13.58
N LEU A 221 12.20 -13.13 -12.78
CA LEU A 221 11.94 -13.29 -11.34
C LEU A 221 10.67 -14.09 -11.12
N ASP A 222 9.58 -13.74 -11.81
CA ASP A 222 8.28 -14.39 -11.68
C ASP A 222 8.38 -15.91 -11.89
N ALA A 223 9.06 -16.35 -12.94
CA ALA A 223 9.31 -17.77 -13.19
C ALA A 223 10.14 -18.45 -12.09
N SER A 224 11.10 -17.73 -11.50
CA SER A 224 11.89 -18.20 -10.36
C SER A 224 11.02 -18.35 -9.11
N LEU A 225 10.18 -17.36 -8.80
CA LEU A 225 9.29 -17.36 -7.64
C LEU A 225 8.25 -18.47 -7.76
N ALA A 226 7.67 -18.69 -8.94
CA ALA A 226 6.75 -19.80 -9.19
C ALA A 226 7.40 -21.16 -8.87
N THR A 227 8.68 -21.34 -9.22
CA THR A 227 9.43 -22.57 -8.91
C THR A 227 9.70 -22.69 -7.41
N GLN A 228 10.10 -21.58 -6.76
CA GLN A 228 10.39 -21.53 -5.33
C GLN A 228 9.15 -21.80 -4.46
N LEU A 229 7.98 -21.27 -4.86
CA LEU A 229 6.73 -21.34 -4.10
C LEU A 229 5.93 -22.62 -4.36
N ALA A 230 6.20 -23.36 -5.43
CA ALA A 230 5.50 -24.61 -5.76
C ALA A 230 5.37 -25.61 -4.59
N PRO A 231 6.39 -25.84 -3.73
CA PRO A 231 6.28 -26.77 -2.60
C PRO A 231 5.35 -26.33 -1.46
N VAL A 232 4.94 -25.05 -1.45
CA VAL A 232 4.10 -24.45 -0.40
C VAL A 232 2.73 -24.04 -0.89
N GLN A 233 2.41 -24.28 -2.17
CA GLN A 233 1.07 -24.11 -2.72
C GLN A 233 0.01 -24.91 -1.94
N GLY A 234 -1.15 -24.31 -1.74
CA GLY A 234 -2.26 -24.91 -0.99
C GLY A 234 -2.05 -25.06 0.52
N LYS A 235 -0.86 -24.73 1.05
CA LYS A 235 -0.64 -24.73 2.50
C LYS A 235 -1.23 -23.45 3.10
N PRO A 236 -2.19 -23.54 4.03
CA PRO A 236 -2.78 -22.36 4.66
C PRO A 236 -1.73 -21.63 5.51
N PHE A 237 -1.80 -20.31 5.53
CA PHE A 237 -1.06 -19.44 6.44
C PHE A 237 -1.87 -18.21 6.83
N VAL A 238 -1.54 -17.61 7.96
CA VAL A 238 -2.21 -16.42 8.49
C VAL A 238 -1.26 -15.24 8.43
N VAL A 239 -1.77 -14.08 8.05
CA VAL A 239 -1.00 -12.85 7.90
C VAL A 239 -1.44 -11.81 8.92
N PHE A 240 -0.66 -10.74 9.07
CA PHE A 240 -1.04 -9.64 9.94
C PHE A 240 -2.21 -8.84 9.36
N HIS A 241 -2.04 -8.26 8.17
CA HIS A 241 -3.08 -7.55 7.43
C HIS A 241 -3.44 -8.27 6.12
N ASP A 242 -4.62 -8.03 5.57
CA ASP A 242 -5.04 -8.53 4.27
C ASP A 242 -4.49 -7.68 3.09
N ALA A 243 -3.29 -8.02 2.58
CA ALA A 243 -2.69 -7.38 1.39
C ALA A 243 -2.19 -8.37 0.35
N TYR A 244 -2.08 -9.63 0.73
CA TYR A 244 -1.32 -10.61 -0.05
C TYR A 244 -2.19 -11.25 -1.14
N GLY A 245 -3.41 -10.76 -1.37
CA GLY A 245 -4.36 -11.32 -2.33
C GLY A 245 -3.77 -11.47 -3.73
N TYR A 246 -3.11 -10.43 -4.26
CA TYR A 246 -2.55 -10.46 -5.60
C TYR A 246 -1.39 -11.46 -5.72
N PHE A 247 -0.46 -11.43 -4.76
CA PHE A 247 0.67 -12.36 -4.70
C PHE A 247 0.20 -13.81 -4.55
N SER A 248 -0.76 -14.05 -3.66
CA SER A 248 -1.27 -15.39 -3.35
C SER A 248 -2.08 -15.96 -4.50
N ALA A 249 -2.94 -15.17 -5.15
CA ALA A 249 -3.68 -15.58 -6.33
C ALA A 249 -2.73 -15.93 -7.48
N HIS A 250 -1.70 -15.12 -7.73
CA HIS A 250 -0.73 -15.33 -8.80
C HIS A 250 0.11 -16.61 -8.61
N TYR A 251 0.51 -16.92 -7.36
CA TYR A 251 1.36 -18.07 -7.07
C TYR A 251 0.63 -19.32 -6.52
N GLY A 252 -0.69 -19.29 -6.38
CA GLY A 252 -1.49 -20.42 -5.87
C GLY A 252 -1.27 -20.69 -4.37
N LEU A 253 -1.08 -19.63 -3.59
CA LEU A 253 -0.89 -19.70 -2.15
C LEU A 253 -2.23 -19.52 -1.42
N THR A 254 -2.33 -20.01 -0.18
CA THR A 254 -3.59 -20.00 0.58
C THR A 254 -3.44 -19.13 1.83
N VAL A 255 -3.90 -17.89 1.74
CA VAL A 255 -4.10 -17.02 2.91
C VAL A 255 -5.37 -17.50 3.62
N ALA A 256 -5.24 -18.01 4.84
CA ALA A 256 -6.35 -18.52 5.63
C ALA A 256 -7.10 -17.43 6.42
N GLY A 257 -6.51 -16.23 6.50
CA GLY A 257 -7.09 -15.07 7.17
C GLY A 257 -6.01 -14.08 7.62
N SER A 258 -6.47 -12.95 8.15
CA SER A 258 -5.65 -11.89 8.74
C SER A 258 -6.05 -11.61 10.20
N VAL A 259 -5.23 -10.85 10.93
CA VAL A 259 -5.44 -10.60 12.38
C VAL A 259 -5.58 -9.11 12.75
N SER A 260 -5.42 -8.19 11.80
CA SER A 260 -5.55 -6.75 12.02
C SER A 260 -7.00 -6.33 12.33
N LEU A 261 -7.14 -5.24 13.10
CA LEU A 261 -8.43 -4.62 13.45
C LEU A 261 -8.88 -3.74 12.27
N GLY A 262 -9.91 -4.18 11.54
CA GLY A 262 -10.46 -3.46 10.37
C GLY A 262 -10.80 -4.41 9.23
N ASP A 263 -10.01 -5.47 9.09
CA ASP A 263 -10.26 -6.64 8.26
C ASP A 263 -11.62 -7.24 8.65
N ALA A 264 -12.42 -7.64 7.66
CA ALA A 264 -13.82 -8.04 7.84
C ALA A 264 -14.02 -9.30 8.74
N THR A 265 -12.96 -9.81 9.35
CA THR A 265 -12.89 -10.93 10.27
C THR A 265 -12.62 -10.48 11.70
N ALA A 266 -13.19 -11.18 12.68
CA ALA A 266 -12.99 -10.87 14.10
C ALA A 266 -11.48 -10.96 14.47
N PRO A 267 -10.83 -9.87 14.88
CA PRO A 267 -9.45 -9.91 15.32
C PRO A 267 -9.39 -10.60 16.68
N GLY A 268 -8.65 -11.70 16.78
CA GLY A 268 -8.35 -12.28 18.09
C GLY A 268 -7.98 -13.75 18.13
N ALA A 269 -7.58 -14.19 19.33
CA ALA A 269 -7.15 -15.55 19.60
C ALA A 269 -8.22 -16.61 19.32
N ALA A 270 -9.52 -16.25 19.38
CA ALA A 270 -10.62 -17.16 19.07
C ALA A 270 -10.67 -17.49 17.57
N HIS A 271 -10.59 -16.47 16.70
CA HIS A 271 -10.54 -16.68 15.25
C HIS A 271 -9.27 -17.43 14.84
N LEU A 272 -8.10 -17.07 15.39
CA LEU A 272 -6.87 -17.81 15.13
C LEU A 272 -6.97 -19.27 15.60
N LYS A 273 -7.68 -19.54 16.70
CA LYS A 273 -7.93 -20.91 17.17
C LYS A 273 -8.82 -21.68 16.18
N GLU A 274 -9.87 -21.07 15.63
CA GLU A 274 -10.69 -21.68 14.58
C GLU A 274 -9.88 -22.01 13.32
N LEU A 275 -9.02 -21.07 12.89
CA LEU A 275 -8.11 -21.28 11.77
C LEU A 275 -7.13 -22.43 12.06
N THR A 276 -6.59 -22.48 13.28
CA THR A 276 -5.68 -23.54 13.72
C THR A 276 -6.38 -24.90 13.82
N GLU A 277 -7.63 -24.95 14.26
CA GLU A 277 -8.43 -26.19 14.32
C GLU A 277 -8.72 -26.73 12.91
N LYS A 278 -8.93 -25.85 11.92
CA LYS A 278 -9.15 -26.22 10.51
C LYS A 278 -7.86 -26.60 9.78
N ALA A 279 -6.76 -25.89 10.02
CA ALA A 279 -5.49 -26.03 9.28
C ALA A 279 -4.46 -26.95 9.96
N GLY A 280 -4.57 -27.17 11.27
CA GLY A 280 -3.62 -27.90 12.09
C GLY A 280 -2.47 -27.05 12.64
N ALA A 281 -1.73 -27.59 13.62
CA ALA A 281 -0.65 -26.90 14.34
C ALA A 281 0.59 -26.54 13.49
N ALA A 282 0.66 -27.00 12.23
CA ALA A 282 1.73 -26.64 11.31
C ALA A 282 1.50 -25.27 10.62
N LEU A 283 0.39 -24.61 10.91
CA LEU A 283 0.04 -23.28 10.42
C LEU A 283 1.15 -22.27 10.76
N CYS A 284 1.52 -21.43 9.79
CA CYS A 284 2.40 -20.29 10.01
C CYS A 284 1.56 -19.03 10.17
N LEU A 285 1.83 -18.27 11.24
CA LEU A 285 1.34 -16.92 11.44
C LEU A 285 2.49 -15.94 11.21
N PHE A 286 2.31 -15.01 10.28
CA PHE A 286 3.33 -14.05 9.86
C PHE A 286 3.04 -12.66 10.45
N PRO A 287 3.99 -12.08 11.22
CA PRO A 287 4.01 -10.66 11.49
C PRO A 287 4.31 -9.87 10.22
N GLU A 288 4.38 -8.54 10.36
CA GLU A 288 4.69 -7.66 9.25
C GLU A 288 5.73 -6.60 9.62
N ALA A 289 6.58 -6.27 8.66
CA ALA A 289 7.50 -5.15 8.74
C ALA A 289 6.74 -3.84 8.97
N GLY A 290 7.31 -2.93 9.76
CA GLY A 290 6.65 -1.67 10.11
C GLY A 290 5.62 -1.76 11.25
N HIS A 291 5.25 -2.96 11.71
CA HIS A 291 4.29 -3.18 12.80
C HIS A 291 4.94 -3.80 14.05
N ASP A 292 4.38 -3.55 15.26
CA ASP A 292 4.87 -4.19 16.50
C ASP A 292 4.48 -5.69 16.49
N PRO A 293 5.44 -6.62 16.46
CA PRO A 293 5.14 -8.04 16.34
C PRO A 293 4.59 -8.68 17.62
N LYS A 294 4.55 -7.96 18.77
CA LYS A 294 4.19 -8.54 20.07
C LYS A 294 2.81 -9.19 20.07
N LEU A 295 1.81 -8.55 19.46
CA LEU A 295 0.46 -9.09 19.41
C LEU A 295 0.42 -10.41 18.64
N VAL A 296 1.02 -10.41 17.44
CA VAL A 296 1.11 -11.59 16.57
C VAL A 296 1.89 -12.72 17.24
N ALA A 297 2.99 -12.41 17.93
CA ALA A 297 3.80 -13.37 18.66
C ALA A 297 3.02 -14.01 19.82
N GLN A 298 2.28 -13.21 20.61
CA GLN A 298 1.42 -13.72 21.69
C GLN A 298 0.29 -14.59 21.15
N MET A 299 -0.30 -14.22 20.02
CA MET A 299 -1.34 -15.01 19.36
C MET A 299 -0.78 -16.34 18.84
N ALA A 300 0.40 -16.34 18.22
CA ALA A 300 1.07 -17.56 17.77
C ALA A 300 1.35 -18.52 18.93
N GLU A 301 1.88 -17.99 20.04
CA GLU A 301 2.16 -18.76 21.25
C GLU A 301 0.88 -19.36 21.86
N ALA A 302 -0.18 -18.54 21.99
CA ALA A 302 -1.46 -18.97 22.56
C ALA A 302 -2.18 -20.02 21.70
N ALA A 303 -2.06 -19.92 20.37
CA ALA A 303 -2.65 -20.88 19.43
C ALA A 303 -1.77 -22.12 19.18
N GLY A 304 -0.51 -22.10 19.59
CA GLY A 304 0.44 -23.20 19.36
C GLY A 304 0.83 -23.36 17.88
N VAL A 305 0.87 -22.26 17.13
CA VAL A 305 1.23 -22.22 15.70
C VAL A 305 2.66 -21.69 15.50
N LYS A 306 3.24 -21.93 14.32
CA LYS A 306 4.59 -21.44 14.00
C LYS A 306 4.54 -19.93 13.77
N LEU A 307 5.46 -19.19 14.39
CA LEU A 307 5.66 -17.77 14.09
C LEU A 307 6.66 -17.64 12.93
N GLY A 308 6.21 -17.06 11.82
CA GLY A 308 7.07 -16.73 10.67
C GLY A 308 7.95 -15.49 10.92
N ALA A 309 8.94 -15.27 10.06
CA ALA A 309 9.61 -13.97 9.99
C ALA A 309 8.63 -12.91 9.44
N PRO A 310 8.82 -11.61 9.71
CA PRO A 310 7.91 -10.59 9.21
C PRO A 310 7.86 -10.56 7.67
N LEU A 311 6.65 -10.54 7.10
CA LEU A 311 6.43 -10.21 5.70
C LEU A 311 6.60 -8.70 5.49
N ASP A 312 7.04 -8.28 4.30
CA ASP A 312 7.31 -6.87 3.99
C ASP A 312 6.71 -6.48 2.63
N PRO A 313 5.37 -6.36 2.54
CA PRO A 313 4.70 -6.10 1.26
C PRO A 313 5.02 -4.71 0.70
N GLU A 314 5.32 -3.74 1.56
CA GLU A 314 5.67 -2.36 1.18
C GLU A 314 7.17 -2.15 0.92
N GLY A 315 8.01 -3.18 1.11
CA GLY A 315 9.45 -3.09 0.94
C GLY A 315 10.11 -2.11 1.92
N ALA A 316 9.58 -1.97 3.14
CA ALA A 316 10.06 -1.06 4.17
C ALA A 316 11.52 -1.34 4.59
N ALA A 317 11.97 -2.59 4.49
CA ALA A 317 13.35 -2.99 4.76
C ALA A 317 14.26 -2.99 3.51
N VAL A 318 13.70 -2.73 2.33
CA VAL A 318 14.41 -2.79 1.06
C VAL A 318 15.16 -1.48 0.80
N GLU A 319 16.35 -1.59 0.18
CA GLU A 319 17.10 -0.43 -0.30
C GLU A 319 16.36 0.20 -1.52
N PRO A 320 15.99 1.49 -1.47
CA PRO A 320 15.37 2.17 -2.61
C PRO A 320 16.28 2.16 -3.86
N GLY A 321 15.65 2.22 -5.03
CA GLY A 321 16.31 2.19 -6.33
C GLY A 321 15.77 1.07 -7.24
N ALA A 322 16.35 0.93 -8.43
CA ALA A 322 15.85 0.04 -9.48
C ALA A 322 15.71 -1.45 -9.05
N GLY A 323 16.43 -1.90 -8.03
CA GLY A 323 16.31 -3.25 -7.48
C GLY A 323 15.14 -3.45 -6.51
N ALA A 324 14.51 -2.39 -6.02
CA ALA A 324 13.61 -2.46 -4.87
C ALA A 324 12.34 -3.28 -5.14
N TYR A 325 11.75 -3.14 -6.33
CA TYR A 325 10.56 -3.90 -6.71
C TYR A 325 10.81 -5.41 -6.71
N LEU A 326 11.88 -5.86 -7.39
CA LEU A 326 12.25 -7.27 -7.47
C LEU A 326 12.64 -7.83 -6.10
N ALA A 327 13.37 -7.05 -5.30
CA ALA A 327 13.78 -7.46 -3.95
C ALA A 327 12.58 -7.62 -3.01
N THR A 328 11.54 -6.80 -3.16
CA THR A 328 10.31 -6.92 -2.37
C THR A 328 9.61 -8.25 -2.65
N LEU A 329 9.37 -8.58 -3.94
CA LEU A 329 8.72 -9.83 -4.32
C LEU A 329 9.55 -11.07 -3.92
N GLN A 330 10.86 -11.02 -4.09
CA GLN A 330 11.77 -12.10 -3.65
C GLN A 330 11.73 -12.28 -2.12
N GLY A 331 11.75 -11.18 -1.37
CA GLY A 331 11.69 -11.22 0.10
C GLY A 331 10.42 -11.87 0.63
N LEU A 332 9.27 -11.62 -0.01
CA LEU A 332 8.01 -12.31 0.33
C LEU A 332 8.13 -13.82 0.10
N ALA A 333 8.64 -14.25 -1.04
CA ALA A 333 8.80 -15.67 -1.34
C ALA A 333 9.78 -16.36 -0.38
N ASP A 334 10.89 -15.72 -0.06
CA ASP A 334 11.90 -16.21 0.89
C ASP A 334 11.28 -16.41 2.29
N THR A 335 10.56 -15.41 2.79
CA THR A 335 9.91 -15.45 4.10
C THR A 335 8.82 -16.54 4.15
N LEU A 336 7.97 -16.63 3.13
CA LEU A 336 6.90 -17.62 3.06
C LEU A 336 7.46 -19.04 3.03
N THR A 337 8.40 -19.32 2.11
CA THR A 337 9.04 -20.64 2.02
C THR A 337 9.83 -20.98 3.28
N GLY A 338 10.45 -19.97 3.90
CA GLY A 338 11.18 -20.11 5.16
C GLY A 338 10.35 -20.72 6.29
N CYS A 339 9.03 -20.47 6.37
CA CYS A 339 8.16 -21.09 7.38
C CYS A 339 7.38 -22.29 6.83
N LEU A 340 6.79 -22.17 5.64
CA LEU A 340 5.84 -23.14 5.09
C LEU A 340 6.49 -24.41 4.53
N ALA A 341 7.79 -24.40 4.25
CA ALA A 341 8.52 -25.58 3.80
C ALA A 341 9.02 -26.47 4.95
N GLN A 342 8.89 -26.03 6.21
CA GLN A 342 9.36 -26.74 7.40
C GLN A 342 8.40 -27.81 7.92
#